data_AF-A0A7S1T4Z2-F1
#
_entry.id   AF-A0A7S1T4Z2-F1
#
_cell.length_a   1.000
_cell.length_b   1.000
_cell.length_c   1.000
_cell.angle_alpha   90.00
_cell.angle_beta   90.00
_cell.angle_gamma   90.00
#
_symmetry.space_group_name_H-M   'P 1'
#
loop_
_entity.id
_entity.type
_entity.pdbx_description
1 polymer ?
#
loop_
_entity_poly.entity_id
_entity_poly.type
_entity_poly.pdbx_seq_one_letter_code
_entity_poly.pdbx_strand_id
1 'polypeptide(L)'
;QTEIPISAGVGKNPLDISLGWSWLSRICNLKPRRITTTCIDAFLSIAGYEMGRHFGRQFRKLLLVIVEDLIPRMPEGSPKGAAARIKVFASDCFRLGQHMPPPNGKNLPKTNLSDSL
;
A
#
# COMPACT_ATOMS: atom_id res chain seq x y z
N GLN A 1 23.80 -11.06 -26.95
CA GLN A 1 23.90 -9.59 -26.96
C GLN A 1 22.52 -9.08 -27.37
N THR A 2 21.68 -8.73 -26.40
CA THR A 2 20.32 -8.26 -26.69
C THR A 2 20.20 -6.88 -26.08
N GLU A 3 20.60 -5.89 -26.85
CA GLU A 3 20.36 -4.49 -26.53
C GLU A 3 18.85 -4.24 -26.64
N ILE A 4 18.24 -3.80 -25.55
CA ILE A 4 16.86 -3.33 -25.55
C ILE A 4 16.91 -1.88 -26.01
N PRO A 5 16.24 -1.50 -27.12
CA PRO A 5 16.32 -0.14 -27.65
C PRO A 5 15.60 0.82 -26.70
N ILE A 6 16.36 1.77 -26.17
CA ILE A 6 15.88 2.86 -25.33
C ILE A 6 15.39 3.97 -26.27
N SER A 7 14.19 3.85 -26.86
CA SER A 7 13.48 5.04 -27.37
C SER A 7 12.01 4.81 -27.67
N ALA A 8 11.23 5.82 -27.31
CA ALA A 8 9.96 6.25 -27.92
C ALA A 8 8.68 5.49 -27.54
N GLY A 9 8.35 5.60 -26.26
CA GLY A 9 6.98 5.69 -25.78
C GLY A 9 7.02 5.86 -24.28
N VAL A 10 6.69 7.04 -23.74
CA VAL A 10 6.34 7.16 -22.31
C VAL A 10 4.97 6.49 -22.14
N GLY A 11 4.95 5.18 -22.36
CA GLY A 11 3.79 4.34 -22.13
C GLY A 11 3.48 4.41 -20.65
N LYS A 12 2.20 4.65 -20.33
CA LYS A 12 1.66 4.52 -18.98
C LYS A 12 2.24 3.24 -18.36
N ASN A 13 2.79 3.33 -17.15
CA ASN A 13 3.34 2.17 -16.45
C ASN A 13 2.36 0.99 -16.60
N PRO A 14 2.78 -0.15 -17.20
CA PRO A 14 1.87 -1.27 -17.43
C PRO A 14 1.25 -1.79 -16.13
N LEU A 15 1.90 -1.54 -14.99
CA LEU A 15 1.41 -1.82 -13.64
C LEU A 15 1.19 -0.51 -12.85
N ASP A 16 0.17 0.25 -13.24
CA ASP A 16 -0.19 1.51 -12.61
C ASP A 16 -0.77 1.34 -11.19
N ILE A 17 -0.68 2.39 -10.36
CA ILE A 17 -1.22 2.44 -8.98
C ILE A 17 -2.73 2.16 -8.96
N SER A 18 -3.44 2.41 -10.07
CA SER A 18 -4.84 2.05 -10.29
C SER A 18 -5.15 0.56 -10.11
N LEU A 19 -4.19 -0.33 -10.41
CA LEU A 19 -4.35 -1.77 -10.14
C LEU A 19 -4.32 -2.06 -8.64
N GLY A 20 -3.46 -1.36 -7.88
CA GLY A 20 -3.42 -1.44 -6.42
C GLY A 20 -4.74 -0.98 -5.79
N TRP A 21 -5.33 0.11 -6.30
CA TRP A 21 -6.66 0.55 -5.90
C TRP A 21 -7.74 -0.50 -6.16
N SER A 22 -7.74 -1.07 -7.37
CA SER A 22 -8.69 -2.11 -7.76
C SER A 22 -8.55 -3.36 -6.90
N TRP A 23 -7.32 -3.78 -6.62
CA TRP A 23 -7.03 -4.90 -5.74
C TRP A 23 -7.57 -4.65 -4.32
N LEU A 24 -7.23 -3.51 -3.72
CA LEU A 24 -7.64 -3.19 -2.35
C LEU A 24 -9.16 -3.07 -2.23
N SER A 25 -9.81 -2.44 -3.21
CA SER A 25 -11.28 -2.33 -3.27
C SER A 25 -11.95 -3.71 -3.38
N ARG A 26 -11.40 -4.62 -4.20
CA ARG A 26 -11.90 -5.99 -4.32
C ARG A 26 -11.76 -6.76 -3.01
N ILE A 27 -10.60 -6.64 -2.34
CA ILE A 27 -10.39 -7.27 -1.04
C ILE A 27 -11.43 -6.79 -0.01
N CYS A 28 -11.77 -5.49 -0.01
CA CYS A 28 -12.80 -4.94 0.87
C CYS A 28 -14.21 -5.47 0.59
N ASN A 29 -14.51 -5.77 -0.68
CA ASN A 29 -15.83 -6.27 -1.09
C ASN A 29 -16.00 -7.78 -0.92
N LEU A 30 -14.93 -8.53 -0.65
CA LEU A 30 -14.97 -9.98 -0.45
C LEU A 30 -15.30 -10.34 1.00
N LYS A 31 -15.82 -11.56 1.21
CA LYS A 31 -15.99 -12.11 2.57
C LYS A 31 -14.62 -12.23 3.26
N PRO A 32 -14.41 -11.64 4.44
CA PRO A 32 -13.12 -11.66 5.12
C PRO A 32 -12.68 -13.09 5.46
N ARG A 33 -11.41 -13.40 5.20
CA ARG A 33 -10.75 -14.66 5.57
C ARG A 33 -9.67 -14.36 6.60
N ARG A 34 -9.20 -15.36 7.35
CA ARG A 34 -8.17 -15.18 8.39
C ARG A 34 -6.90 -14.47 7.89
N ILE A 35 -6.52 -14.66 6.63
CA ILE A 35 -5.33 -14.05 6.01
C ILE A 35 -5.54 -12.61 5.54
N THR A 36 -6.79 -12.14 5.43
CA THR A 36 -7.13 -10.85 4.81
C THR A 36 -6.43 -9.68 5.51
N THR A 37 -6.37 -9.67 6.84
CA THR A 37 -5.66 -8.63 7.59
C THR A 37 -4.16 -8.63 7.32
N THR A 38 -3.53 -9.79 7.20
CA THR A 38 -2.09 -9.90 6.86
C THR A 38 -1.81 -9.35 5.46
N CYS A 39 -2.65 -9.67 4.47
CA CYS A 39 -2.49 -9.16 3.12
C CYS A 39 -2.63 -7.63 3.05
N ILE A 40 -3.64 -7.08 3.73
CA ILE A 40 -3.86 -5.63 3.78
C ILE A 40 -2.69 -4.93 4.49
N ASP A 41 -2.25 -5.45 5.64
CA ASP A 41 -1.12 -4.90 6.39
C ASP A 41 0.17 -4.86 5.57
N ALA A 42 0.50 -5.97 4.90
CA ALA A 42 1.65 -6.04 4.00
C ALA A 42 1.54 -5.10 2.79
N PHE A 43 0.33 -4.92 2.25
CA PHE A 43 0.12 -3.98 1.16
C PHE A 43 0.27 -2.52 1.60
N LEU A 44 -0.35 -2.15 2.73
CA LEU A 44 -0.32 -0.78 3.25
C LEU A 44 1.08 -0.35 3.67
N SER A 45 1.90 -1.26 4.19
CA SER A 45 3.28 -0.93 4.59
C SER A 45 4.18 -0.53 3.40
N ILE A 46 3.87 -1.03 2.19
CA ILE A 46 4.64 -0.74 0.97
C ILE A 46 3.96 0.37 0.15
N ALA A 47 2.70 0.16 -0.22
CA ALA A 47 1.99 1.01 -1.19
C ALA A 47 1.11 2.08 -0.54
N GLY A 48 0.87 2.01 0.78
CA GLY A 48 -0.08 2.90 1.46
C GLY A 48 0.26 4.38 1.35
N TYR A 49 1.55 4.72 1.37
CA TYR A 49 2.03 6.09 1.18
C TYR A 49 1.66 6.66 -0.20
N GLU A 50 1.98 5.94 -1.29
CA GLU A 50 1.66 6.41 -2.64
C GLU A 50 0.14 6.39 -2.90
N MET A 51 -0.59 5.43 -2.34
CA MET A 51 -2.06 5.39 -2.40
C MET A 51 -2.69 6.64 -1.75
N GLY A 52 -2.16 7.08 -0.61
CA GLY A 52 -2.57 8.31 0.06
C GLY A 52 -2.29 9.57 -0.76
N ARG A 53 -1.17 9.61 -1.49
CA ARG A 53 -0.83 10.74 -2.38
C ARG A 53 -1.69 10.78 -3.63
N HIS A 54 -1.89 9.63 -4.28
CA HIS A 54 -2.65 9.54 -5.53
C HIS A 54 -4.16 9.69 -5.35
N PHE A 55 -4.75 9.08 -4.32
CA PHE A 55 -6.21 9.02 -4.15
C PHE A 55 -6.73 9.89 -3.00
N GLY A 56 -5.86 10.43 -2.15
CA GLY A 56 -6.18 11.43 -1.13
C GLY A 56 -7.38 11.03 -0.24
N ARG A 57 -8.46 11.83 -0.33
CA ARG A 57 -9.67 11.62 0.48
C ARG A 57 -10.36 10.28 0.19
N GLN A 58 -10.32 9.77 -1.03
CA GLN A 58 -10.98 8.51 -1.35
C GLN A 58 -10.28 7.33 -0.67
N PHE A 59 -8.95 7.35 -0.62
CA PHE A 59 -8.18 6.36 0.13
C PHE A 59 -8.50 6.37 1.62
N ARG A 60 -8.69 7.56 2.22
CA ARG A 60 -9.11 7.67 3.62
C ARG A 60 -10.47 7.05 3.88
N LYS A 61 -11.46 7.26 3.01
CA LYS A 61 -12.76 6.59 3.11
C LYS A 61 -12.62 5.08 3.07
N LEU A 62 -11.74 4.58 2.21
CA LEU A 62 -11.48 3.15 2.08
C LEU A 62 -10.77 2.58 3.33
N LEU A 63 -9.83 3.32 3.93
CA LEU A 63 -9.25 2.97 5.23
C LEU A 63 -10.29 2.93 6.35
N LEU A 64 -11.27 3.83 6.32
CA LEU A 64 -12.37 3.83 7.29
C LEU A 64 -13.21 2.55 7.17
N VAL A 65 -13.59 2.16 5.95
CA VAL A 65 -14.28 0.89 5.70
C VAL A 65 -13.48 -0.30 6.23
N ILE A 66 -12.16 -0.30 6.03
CA ILE A 66 -11.31 -1.38 6.55
C ILE A 66 -11.36 -1.44 8.08
N VAL A 67 -11.27 -0.29 8.76
CA VAL A 67 -11.21 -0.21 10.22
C VAL A 67 -12.56 -0.48 10.89
N GLU A 68 -13.64 0.07 10.33
CA GLU A 68 -14.98 0.06 10.94
C GLU A 68 -15.86 -1.10 10.50
N ASP A 69 -15.67 -1.65 9.29
CA ASP A 69 -16.49 -2.75 8.78
C ASP A 69 -15.68 -4.04 8.62
N LEU A 70 -14.56 -4.00 7.90
CA LEU A 70 -13.83 -5.23 7.55
C LEU A 70 -13.19 -5.91 8.76
N ILE A 71 -12.44 -5.17 9.59
CA ILE A 71 -11.74 -5.74 10.75
C ILE A 71 -12.72 -6.35 11.77
N PRO A 72 -13.85 -5.72 12.14
CA PRO A 72 -14.83 -6.32 13.04
C PRO A 72 -15.48 -7.60 12.49
N ARG A 73 -15.60 -7.73 11.16
CA ARG A 73 -16.17 -8.91 10.49
C ARG A 73 -15.17 -10.06 10.30
N MET A 74 -13.94 -9.93 10.79
CA MET A 74 -12.93 -10.97 10.66
C MET A 74 -13.30 -12.22 11.47
N PRO A 75 -13.05 -13.43 10.93
CA PRO A 75 -13.31 -14.67 11.66
C PRO A 75 -12.39 -14.82 12.88
N GLU A 76 -12.83 -15.65 13.82
CA GLU A 76 -12.04 -15.96 15.01
C GLU A 76 -10.68 -16.58 14.67
N GLY A 77 -9.68 -16.30 15.49
CA GLY A 77 -8.30 -16.71 15.26
C GLY A 77 -7.57 -15.93 14.17
N SER A 78 -8.16 -14.87 13.61
CA SER A 78 -7.43 -13.98 12.70
C SER A 78 -6.26 -13.26 13.40
N PRO A 79 -5.14 -12.96 12.71
CA PRO A 79 -3.99 -12.30 13.32
C PRO A 79 -4.34 -10.90 13.87
N LYS A 80 -4.41 -10.79 15.21
CA LYS A 80 -4.71 -9.53 15.91
C LYS A 80 -3.63 -8.46 15.69
N GLY A 81 -2.37 -8.88 15.55
CA GLY A 81 -1.25 -7.97 15.32
C GLY A 81 -1.34 -7.21 13.99
N ALA A 82 -1.74 -7.89 12.91
CA ALA A 82 -1.95 -7.24 11.61
C ALA A 82 -3.11 -6.25 11.66
N ALA A 83 -4.22 -6.63 12.31
CA ALA A 83 -5.35 -5.72 12.51
C ALA A 83 -4.97 -4.47 13.33
N ALA A 84 -4.15 -4.63 14.37
CA ALA A 84 -3.66 -3.50 15.18
C ALA A 84 -2.78 -2.54 14.36
N ARG A 85 -1.85 -3.07 13.55
CA ARG A 85 -0.99 -2.23 12.69
C ARG A 85 -1.79 -1.47 11.64
N ILE A 86 -2.80 -2.09 11.03
CA ILE A 86 -3.71 -1.41 10.10
C ILE A 86 -4.41 -0.24 10.79
N LYS A 87 -4.90 -0.42 12.02
CA LYS A 87 -5.56 0.65 12.79
C LYS A 87 -4.61 1.80 13.10
N VAL A 88 -3.37 1.50 13.49
CA VAL A 88 -2.32 2.51 13.73
C VAL A 88 -2.02 3.27 12.44
N PHE A 89 -1.79 2.56 11.34
CA PHE A 89 -1.55 3.16 10.03
C PHE A 89 -2.70 4.09 9.60
N ALA A 90 -3.95 3.63 9.74
CA ALA A 90 -5.13 4.43 9.40
C ALA A 90 -5.23 5.69 10.27
N SER A 91 -4.99 5.57 11.58
CA SER A 91 -4.94 6.71 12.51
C SER A 91 -3.89 7.74 12.10
N ASP A 92 -2.68 7.29 11.72
CA ASP A 92 -1.63 8.17 11.23
C ASP A 92 -2.00 8.82 9.89
N CYS A 93 -2.61 8.10 8.96
CA CYS A 93 -3.12 8.66 7.71
C CYS A 93 -4.21 9.71 7.95
N PHE A 94 -5.11 9.51 8.93
CA PHE A 94 -6.16 10.48 9.25
C PHE A 94 -5.58 11.73 9.90
N ARG A 95 -4.58 11.58 10.77
CA ARG A 95 -3.93 12.67 11.50
C ARG A 95 -2.98 13.49 10.63
N LEU A 96 -2.06 12.82 9.92
CA LEU A 96 -0.97 13.46 9.17
C LEU A 96 -1.35 13.77 7.73
N GLY A 97 -2.25 12.97 7.14
CA GLY A 97 -2.69 13.18 5.77
C GLY A 97 -1.54 13.12 4.75
N GLN A 98 -1.32 14.21 4.01
CA GLN A 98 -0.24 14.31 3.01
C GLN A 98 1.15 14.43 3.65
N HIS A 99 1.23 14.69 4.96
CA HIS A 99 2.49 14.78 5.72
C HIS A 99 2.97 13.44 6.27
N MET A 100 2.39 12.33 5.82
CA MET A 100 2.85 10.99 6.21
C MET A 100 4.32 10.80 5.79
N PRO A 101 5.19 10.19 6.61
CA PRO A 101 6.54 9.85 6.17
C PRO A 101 6.51 8.76 5.07
N PRO A 102 7.44 8.79 4.11
CA PRO A 102 7.57 7.73 3.12
C PRO A 102 7.97 6.40 3.79
N PRO A 103 7.69 5.25 3.15
CA PRO A 103 8.11 3.96 3.67
C PRO A 103 9.64 3.86 3.74
N ASN A 104 10.11 3.10 4.73
CA ASN A 104 11.54 2.81 4.90
C ASN A 104 12.12 2.21 3.60
N GLY A 105 13.29 2.70 3.19
CA GLY A 105 13.96 2.22 1.97
C GLY A 105 13.49 2.87 0.66
N LYS A 106 12.57 3.86 0.69
CA LYS A 106 12.17 4.59 -0.52
C LYS A 106 13.35 5.31 -1.20
N ASN A 107 14.25 5.88 -0.42
CA ASN A 107 15.46 6.54 -0.91
C ASN A 107 16.66 5.66 -0.57
N LEU A 108 17.04 4.79 -1.50
CA LEU A 108 18.34 4.14 -1.42
C LEU A 108 19.41 5.12 -1.91
N PRO A 109 20.49 5.36 -1.15
CA PRO A 109 21.63 6.08 -1.70
C PRO A 109 22.13 5.34 -2.93
N LYS A 110 22.41 6.08 -4.01
CA LYS A 110 23.09 5.52 -5.18
C LYS A 110 24.54 5.24 -4.78
N THR A 111 24.78 4.13 -4.11
CA THR A 111 26.14 3.64 -3.90
C THR A 111 26.55 2.98 -5.21
N ASN A 112 27.26 3.72 -6.06
CA ASN A 112 27.93 3.09 -7.18
C ASN A 112 29.07 2.24 -6.59
N LEU A 113 29.05 0.94 -6.87
CA LEU A 113 30.11 0.03 -6.48
C LEU A 113 31.49 0.43 -7.05
N SER A 114 31.49 1.31 -8.07
CA SER A 114 32.68 1.88 -8.70
C SER A 114 33.35 3.00 -7.91
N ASP A 115 32.68 3.61 -6.92
CA ASP A 115 33.25 4.71 -6.14
C ASP A 115 34.06 4.20 -4.92
N SER A 116 34.20 2.87 -4.77
CA SER A 116 34.87 2.20 -3.66
C SER A 116 36.04 1.29 -4.07
N LEU A 117 36.52 1.42 -5.31
CA LEU A 117 37.74 0.78 -5.85
C LEU A 117 38.65 1.86 -6.44
#